data_AF-A0AAQ4NVY8-F1
#
_entry.id   AF-A0AAQ4NVY8-F1
#
_cell.length_a   1.000
_cell.length_b   1.000
_cell.length_c   1.000
_cell.angle_alpha   90.00
_cell.angle_beta   90.00
_cell.angle_gamma   90.00
#
_symmetry.space_group_name_H-M   'P 1'
#
loop_
_entity.id
_entity.type
_entity.pdbx_description
1 polymer ?
#
loop_
_entity_poly.entity_id
_entity_poly.type
_entity_poly.pdbx_seq_one_letter_code
_entity_poly.pdbx_strand_id
1 'polypeptide(L)'
;MSLSVPLLIPSSPTKKNSCEVVRMLLDYVVQTLEDDFLAKRSINALHDSIAKATLSCDEQFPRVREVIKWLFSAIMKSTVQKETREAARERDELIRMVSIFQRMLSLALEVDRSPALNSAKLSLELFHMLISDIPLRAHRTLLLESLQSKVLRCKLLEHLLDYACPLKTPLPMSLSLLLHFLKYCTLAPDPLDGTERWQRWEELLNLLWMLLLSYNKAMEGYLCNSVSEQRGSLGNSVYKPDDMISKPAIRDAVEAFLSRSKADLGQALPLHVEESLSYLQDHLLDVCQG
;
A
#
# COMPACT_ATOMS: atom_id res chain seq x y z
N MET A 1 -19.47 18.95 16.39
CA MET A 1 -19.82 19.35 15.01
C MET A 1 -19.66 18.12 14.12
N SER A 2 -20.77 17.50 13.72
CA SER A 2 -20.77 16.42 12.74
C SER A 2 -20.57 17.04 11.35
N LEU A 3 -19.35 16.98 10.84
CA LEU A 3 -19.11 17.20 9.41
C LEU A 3 -19.68 15.98 8.68
N SER A 4 -20.97 16.02 8.38
CA SER A 4 -21.56 15.10 7.41
C SER A 4 -21.08 15.56 6.04
N VAL A 5 -20.18 14.80 5.44
CA VAL A 5 -19.55 15.07 4.15
C VAL A 5 -20.04 14.12 3.04
N PRO A 6 -21.29 14.22 2.57
CA PRO A 6 -21.64 13.68 1.26
C PRO A 6 -21.11 14.54 0.09
N LEU A 7 -20.37 15.62 0.35
CA LEU A 7 -20.05 16.68 -0.62
C LEU A 7 -18.59 16.71 -1.14
N LEU A 8 -17.68 15.88 -0.62
CA LEU A 8 -16.25 16.03 -0.94
C LEU A 8 -15.85 15.50 -2.33
N ILE A 9 -16.71 14.78 -3.03
CA ILE A 9 -16.39 14.29 -4.38
C ILE A 9 -17.60 14.54 -5.29
N PRO A 10 -17.53 15.54 -6.18
CA PRO A 10 -18.68 15.93 -7.01
C PRO A 10 -19.27 14.72 -7.75
N SER A 11 -20.59 14.59 -7.71
CA SER A 11 -21.39 13.62 -8.46
C SER A 11 -22.00 14.23 -9.74
N SER A 12 -21.75 15.52 -10.00
CA SER A 12 -22.35 16.27 -11.11
C SER A 12 -21.30 17.09 -11.90
N PRO A 13 -21.43 17.21 -13.23
CA PRO A 13 -20.47 17.92 -14.10
C PRO A 13 -20.54 19.46 -13.99
N THR A 14 -21.30 20.00 -13.04
CA THR A 14 -21.51 21.45 -12.90
C THR A 14 -20.64 22.03 -11.78
N LYS A 15 -19.35 22.26 -12.08
CA LYS A 15 -18.55 23.45 -11.72
C LYS A 15 -17.06 23.12 -11.79
N LYS A 16 -16.42 23.65 -12.84
CA LYS A 16 -14.99 23.60 -13.20
C LYS A 16 -14.01 23.91 -12.05
N ASN A 17 -14.47 24.61 -11.00
CA ASN A 17 -13.65 25.04 -9.86
C ASN A 17 -13.93 24.25 -8.57
N SER A 18 -14.85 23.28 -8.58
CA SER A 18 -15.26 22.58 -7.35
C SER A 18 -14.18 21.61 -6.84
N CYS A 19 -13.62 20.79 -7.72
CA CYS A 19 -12.59 19.80 -7.36
C CYS A 19 -11.31 20.46 -6.84
N GLU A 20 -10.84 21.52 -7.51
CA GLU A 20 -9.66 22.29 -7.08
C GLU A 20 -9.88 22.97 -5.72
N VAL A 21 -11.02 23.63 -5.51
CA VAL A 21 -11.35 24.27 -4.22
C VAL A 21 -11.45 23.23 -3.11
N VAL A 22 -12.07 22.09 -3.37
CA VAL A 22 -12.12 20.98 -2.42
C VAL A 22 -10.71 20.48 -2.10
N ARG A 23 -9.85 20.30 -3.11
CA ARG A 23 -8.47 19.87 -2.89
C ARG A 23 -7.71 20.87 -2.03
N MET A 24 -7.81 22.17 -2.33
CA MET A 24 -7.15 23.22 -1.54
C MET A 24 -7.63 23.24 -0.09
N LEU A 25 -8.93 23.07 0.14
CA LEU A 25 -9.49 22.96 1.49
C LEU A 25 -8.96 21.71 2.22
N LEU A 26 -8.96 20.55 1.54
CA LEU A 26 -8.42 19.31 2.09
C LEU A 26 -6.94 19.47 2.47
N ASP A 27 -6.14 20.07 1.59
CA ASP A 27 -4.72 20.31 1.82
C ASP A 27 -4.48 21.22 3.02
N TYR A 28 -5.25 22.30 3.14
CA TYR A 28 -5.22 23.19 4.31
C TYR A 28 -5.58 22.47 5.61
N VAL A 29 -6.64 21.64 5.59
CA VAL A 29 -7.04 20.83 6.75
C VAL A 29 -5.92 19.88 7.15
N VAL A 30 -5.35 19.13 6.21
CA VAL A 30 -4.28 18.17 6.50
C VAL A 30 -3.02 18.88 7.00
N GLN A 31 -2.63 20.00 6.40
CA GLN A 31 -1.51 20.80 6.87
C GLN A 31 -1.72 21.26 8.32
N THR A 32 -2.93 21.73 8.65
CA THR A 32 -3.27 22.13 10.02
C THR A 32 -3.15 20.96 11.01
N LEU A 33 -3.57 19.76 10.61
CA LEU A 33 -3.43 18.56 11.45
C LEU A 33 -1.97 18.14 11.61
N GLU A 34 -1.15 18.23 10.56
CA GLU A 34 0.28 17.93 10.62
C GLU A 34 1.02 18.92 11.53
N ASP A 35 0.74 20.22 11.40
CA ASP A 35 1.34 21.27 12.21
C ASP A 35 0.96 21.11 13.69
N ASP A 36 -0.32 20.83 13.98
CA ASP A 36 -0.80 20.52 15.34
C ASP A 36 -0.13 19.26 15.90
N PHE A 37 -0.04 18.18 15.12
CA PHE A 37 0.63 16.94 15.51
C PHE A 37 2.10 17.21 15.88
N LEU A 38 2.84 17.93 15.04
CA LEU A 38 4.24 18.27 15.28
C LEU A 38 4.41 19.14 16.54
N ALA A 39 3.59 20.19 16.68
CA ALA A 39 3.62 21.07 17.83
C ALA A 39 3.33 20.31 19.13
N LYS A 40 2.25 19.53 19.18
CA LYS A 40 1.84 18.76 20.36
C LYS A 40 2.81 17.62 20.68
N ARG A 41 3.43 17.02 19.66
CA ARG A 41 4.49 16.02 19.85
C ARG A 41 5.73 16.63 20.51
N SER A 42 6.14 17.83 20.11
CA SER A 42 7.36 18.48 20.66
C SER A 42 7.28 18.71 22.17
N ILE A 43 6.07 18.87 22.71
CA ILE A 43 5.79 19.07 24.14
C ILE A 43 5.19 17.82 24.82
N ASN A 44 5.22 16.66 24.17
CA ASN A 44 4.66 15.39 24.65
C ASN A 44 3.15 15.39 24.97
N ALA A 45 2.37 16.32 24.42
CA ALA A 45 0.93 16.50 24.66
C ALA A 45 0.06 15.99 23.49
N LEU A 46 0.41 14.86 22.86
CA LEU A 46 -0.33 14.32 21.71
C LEU A 46 -1.78 13.94 22.04
N HIS A 47 -2.09 13.63 23.29
CA HIS A 47 -3.46 13.35 23.74
C HIS A 47 -4.38 14.57 23.56
N ASP A 48 -3.84 15.79 23.59
CA ASP A 48 -4.57 17.04 23.37
C ASP A 48 -4.50 17.52 21.92
N SER A 49 -3.99 16.71 21.00
CA SER A 49 -3.88 17.09 19.58
C SER A 49 -5.21 16.95 18.87
N ILE A 50 -5.52 17.93 18.02
CA ILE A 50 -6.63 17.89 17.07
C ILE A 50 -6.40 16.72 16.09
N ALA A 51 -5.14 16.46 15.73
CA ALA A 51 -4.76 15.31 14.91
C ALA A 51 -5.24 13.98 15.51
N LYS A 52 -4.94 13.70 16.79
CA LYS A 52 -5.43 12.49 17.48
C LYS A 52 -6.94 12.49 17.61
N ALA A 53 -7.55 13.60 18.04
CA ALA A 53 -9.01 13.72 18.16
C ALA A 53 -9.76 13.54 16.83
N THR A 54 -9.06 13.60 15.69
CA THR A 54 -9.62 13.44 14.35
C THR A 54 -9.29 12.08 13.73
N LEU A 55 -8.05 11.62 13.88
CA LEU A 55 -7.47 10.50 13.14
C LEU A 55 -7.01 9.33 14.02
N SER A 56 -7.35 9.34 15.32
CA SER A 56 -7.05 8.20 16.20
C SER A 56 -7.70 6.91 15.66
N CYS A 57 -6.87 5.89 15.47
CA CYS A 57 -7.32 4.55 15.14
C CYS A 57 -7.98 3.88 16.34
N ASP A 58 -7.63 4.26 17.57
CA ASP A 58 -8.22 3.70 18.79
C ASP A 58 -9.59 4.31 19.09
N GLU A 59 -9.68 5.65 19.06
CA GLU A 59 -10.86 6.38 19.55
C GLU A 59 -11.81 6.82 18.44
N GLN A 60 -11.31 7.04 17.22
CA GLN A 60 -12.04 7.68 16.12
C GLN A 60 -11.93 6.89 14.81
N PHE A 61 -11.80 5.57 14.89
CA PHE A 61 -11.69 4.70 13.71
C PHE A 61 -12.80 4.90 12.65
N PRO A 62 -14.07 5.18 13.01
CA PRO A 62 -15.08 5.50 12.00
C PRO A 62 -14.70 6.67 11.08
N ARG A 63 -14.01 7.69 11.60
CA ARG A 63 -13.53 8.82 10.78
C ARG A 63 -12.39 8.40 9.87
N VAL A 64 -11.47 7.57 10.37
CA VAL A 64 -10.38 7.02 9.56
C VAL A 64 -10.92 6.14 8.43
N ARG A 65 -11.98 5.38 8.69
CA ARG A 65 -12.69 4.60 7.66
C ARG A 65 -13.30 5.50 6.58
N GLU A 66 -13.84 6.66 6.94
CA GLU A 66 -14.30 7.64 5.93
C GLU A 66 -13.15 8.18 5.06
N VAL A 67 -11.98 8.45 5.66
CA VAL A 67 -10.77 8.82 4.89
C VAL A 67 -10.40 7.72 3.89
N ILE A 68 -10.45 6.45 4.31
CA ILE A 68 -10.20 5.31 3.41
C ILE A 68 -11.24 5.27 2.27
N LYS A 69 -12.53 5.47 2.57
CA LYS A 69 -13.57 5.52 1.52
C LYS A 69 -13.33 6.65 0.52
N TRP A 70 -12.94 7.84 0.99
CA TRP A 70 -12.64 8.97 0.10
C TRP A 70 -11.41 8.70 -0.76
N LEU A 71 -10.37 8.10 -0.19
CA LEU A 71 -9.18 7.64 -0.91
C LEU A 71 -9.57 6.70 -2.05
N PHE A 72 -10.39 5.69 -1.78
CA PHE A 72 -10.82 4.71 -2.79
C PHE A 72 -11.66 5.38 -3.87
N SER A 73 -12.58 6.27 -3.50
CA SER A 73 -13.39 7.00 -4.47
C SER A 73 -12.54 7.90 -5.37
N ALA A 74 -11.52 8.57 -4.82
CA ALA A 74 -10.57 9.36 -5.60
C ALA A 74 -9.76 8.49 -6.57
N ILE A 75 -9.26 7.34 -6.12
CA ILE A 75 -8.55 6.37 -6.95
C ILE A 75 -9.44 5.90 -8.11
N MET A 76 -10.63 5.39 -7.81
CA MET A 76 -11.57 4.86 -8.82
C MET A 76 -11.97 5.92 -9.85
N LYS A 77 -12.20 7.17 -9.43
CA LYS A 77 -12.54 8.25 -10.37
C LYS A 77 -11.35 8.69 -11.20
N SER A 78 -10.14 8.68 -10.63
CA SER A 78 -8.94 9.12 -11.33
C SER A 78 -8.55 8.19 -12.47
N THR A 79 -8.81 6.88 -12.36
CA THR A 79 -8.43 5.85 -13.33
C THR A 79 -9.37 5.73 -14.52
N VAL A 80 -10.54 6.39 -14.50
CA VAL A 80 -11.44 6.44 -15.66
C VAL A 80 -10.81 7.24 -16.79
N GLN A 81 -10.54 6.61 -17.92
CA GLN A 81 -10.04 7.29 -19.12
C GLN A 81 -11.16 8.11 -19.80
N LYS A 82 -10.93 9.41 -19.94
CA LYS A 82 -11.76 10.32 -20.74
C LYS A 82 -10.84 11.24 -21.55
N GLU A 83 -11.04 11.29 -22.85
CA GLU A 83 -10.14 11.96 -23.82
C GLU A 83 -10.32 13.50 -23.90
N THR A 84 -10.75 14.15 -22.82
CA THR A 84 -10.93 15.61 -22.81
C THR A 84 -9.88 16.28 -21.96
N ARG A 85 -9.42 17.47 -22.37
CA ARG A 85 -8.48 18.29 -21.56
C ARG A 85 -9.02 18.60 -20.17
N GLU A 86 -10.34 18.72 -20.03
CA GLU A 86 -10.99 19.00 -18.76
C GLU A 86 -10.98 17.77 -17.84
N ALA A 87 -11.22 16.58 -18.38
CA ALA A 87 -11.10 15.34 -17.62
C ALA A 87 -9.65 15.05 -17.19
N ALA A 88 -8.66 15.40 -18.02
CA ALA A 88 -7.25 15.28 -17.64
C ALA A 88 -6.92 16.15 -16.40
N ARG A 89 -7.38 17.41 -16.38
CA ARG A 89 -7.19 18.30 -15.23
C ARG A 89 -7.91 17.78 -13.98
N GLU A 90 -9.14 17.30 -14.12
CA GLU A 90 -9.89 16.72 -13.00
C GLU A 90 -9.20 15.48 -12.44
N ARG A 91 -8.67 14.61 -13.31
CA ARG A 91 -7.84 13.47 -12.92
C ARG A 91 -6.61 13.92 -12.13
N ASP A 92 -5.92 14.96 -12.57
CA ASP A 92 -4.75 15.49 -11.85
C ASP A 92 -5.13 16.01 -10.45
N GLU A 93 -6.28 16.67 -10.30
CA GLU A 93 -6.79 17.07 -8.97
C GLU A 93 -7.08 15.86 -8.09
N LEU A 94 -7.71 14.82 -8.64
CA LEU A 94 -8.00 13.57 -7.92
C LEU A 94 -6.71 12.86 -7.48
N ILE A 95 -5.69 12.80 -8.33
CA ILE A 95 -4.39 12.22 -7.98
C ILE A 95 -3.73 13.01 -6.84
N ARG A 96 -3.84 14.35 -6.85
CA ARG A 96 -3.38 15.16 -5.71
C ARG A 96 -4.18 14.89 -4.44
N MET A 97 -5.50 14.71 -4.54
CA MET A 97 -6.33 14.31 -3.39
C MET A 97 -5.91 12.96 -2.83
N VAL A 98 -5.58 11.98 -3.68
CA VAL A 98 -5.01 10.69 -3.24
C VAL A 98 -3.80 10.93 -2.35
N SER A 99 -2.84 11.76 -2.76
CA SER A 99 -1.67 12.10 -1.94
C SER A 99 -2.03 12.77 -0.60
N ILE A 100 -3.08 13.60 -0.56
CA ILE A 100 -3.56 14.24 0.67
C ILE A 100 -4.16 13.20 1.63
N PHE A 101 -4.99 12.29 1.13
CA PHE A 101 -5.53 11.21 1.97
C PHE A 101 -4.45 10.26 2.48
N GLN A 102 -3.40 10.03 1.67
CA GLN A 102 -2.24 9.24 2.11
C GLN A 102 -1.47 9.91 3.26
N ARG A 103 -1.35 11.25 3.27
CA ARG A 103 -0.82 12.00 4.42
C ARG A 103 -1.68 11.82 5.67
N MET A 104 -3.01 11.84 5.52
CA MET A 104 -3.92 11.58 6.64
C MET A 104 -3.77 10.15 7.20
N LEU A 105 -3.60 9.14 6.35
CA LEU A 105 -3.32 7.78 6.81
C LEU A 105 -1.96 7.66 7.51
N SER A 106 -0.94 8.37 7.02
CA SER A 106 0.35 8.47 7.71
C SER A 106 0.23 9.10 9.10
N LEU A 107 -0.57 10.16 9.24
CA LEU A 107 -0.88 10.73 10.56
C LEU A 107 -1.63 9.73 11.45
N ALA A 108 -2.64 9.03 10.91
CA ALA A 108 -3.44 8.06 11.66
C ALA A 108 -2.58 6.91 12.25
N LEU A 109 -1.47 6.55 11.59
CA LEU A 109 -0.52 5.57 12.13
C LEU A 109 0.21 6.08 13.38
N GLU A 110 0.48 7.38 13.48
CA GLU A 110 1.39 7.95 14.48
C GLU A 110 0.68 8.59 15.67
N VAL A 111 -0.55 9.10 15.48
CA VAL A 111 -1.28 9.87 16.52
C VAL A 111 -1.58 9.08 17.80
N ASP A 112 -1.63 7.75 17.73
CA ASP A 112 -1.83 6.88 18.90
C ASP A 112 -0.52 6.35 19.50
N ARG A 113 0.64 6.70 18.93
CA ARG A 113 1.98 6.17 19.29
C ARG A 113 2.08 4.65 19.20
N SER A 114 1.31 4.03 18.32
CA SER A 114 1.26 2.58 18.15
C SER A 114 1.26 2.18 16.65
N PRO A 115 2.24 2.65 15.85
CA PRO A 115 2.21 2.51 14.39
C PRO A 115 2.13 1.06 13.91
N ALA A 116 2.71 0.10 14.62
CA ALA A 116 2.57 -1.32 14.30
C ALA A 116 1.12 -1.81 14.44
N LEU A 117 0.44 -1.49 15.55
CA LEU A 117 -0.96 -1.86 15.78
C LEU A 117 -1.89 -1.14 14.80
N ASN A 118 -1.68 0.16 14.61
CA ASN A 118 -2.47 0.96 13.67
C ASN A 118 -2.28 0.47 12.24
N SER A 119 -1.06 0.06 11.85
CA SER A 119 -0.81 -0.50 10.53
C SER A 119 -1.58 -1.78 10.27
N ALA A 120 -1.68 -2.67 11.28
CA ALA A 120 -2.45 -3.91 11.17
C ALA A 120 -3.97 -3.64 11.07
N LYS A 121 -4.47 -2.66 11.83
CA LYS A 121 -5.88 -2.28 11.79
C LYS A 121 -6.25 -1.64 10.45
N LEU A 122 -5.41 -0.72 9.96
CA LEU A 122 -5.62 -0.04 8.69
C LEU A 122 -5.44 -0.97 7.49
N SER A 123 -4.44 -1.85 7.51
CA SER A 123 -4.23 -2.81 6.42
C SER A 123 -5.42 -3.73 6.23
N LEU A 124 -6.08 -4.14 7.33
CA LEU A 124 -7.28 -4.97 7.27
C LEU A 124 -8.47 -4.22 6.65
N GLU A 125 -8.70 -2.97 7.04
CA GLU A 125 -9.78 -2.15 6.46
C GLU A 125 -9.53 -1.86 4.97
N LEU A 126 -8.29 -1.51 4.60
CA LEU A 126 -7.88 -1.33 3.20
C LEU A 126 -8.05 -2.62 2.39
N PHE A 127 -7.66 -3.77 2.97
CA PHE A 127 -7.79 -5.08 2.34
C PHE A 127 -9.26 -5.42 2.07
N HIS A 128 -10.15 -5.25 3.05
CA HIS A 128 -11.57 -5.53 2.88
C HIS A 128 -12.20 -4.67 1.78
N MET A 129 -11.83 -3.39 1.71
CA MET A 129 -12.31 -2.51 0.66
C MET A 129 -11.74 -2.88 -0.71
N LEU A 130 -10.48 -3.34 -0.80
CA LEU A 130 -9.90 -3.81 -2.06
C LEU A 130 -10.64 -5.01 -2.63
N ILE A 131 -10.86 -6.05 -1.80
CA ILE A 131 -11.51 -7.28 -2.29
C ILE A 131 -13.01 -7.09 -2.58
N SER A 132 -13.64 -6.07 -1.97
CA SER A 132 -15.09 -5.82 -2.12
C SER A 132 -15.39 -4.82 -3.24
N ASP A 133 -14.61 -3.75 -3.34
CA ASP A 133 -14.95 -2.56 -4.15
C ASP A 133 -13.95 -2.28 -5.28
N ILE A 134 -12.78 -2.94 -5.32
CA ILE A 134 -11.73 -2.68 -6.32
C ILE A 134 -11.35 -3.95 -7.11
N PRO A 135 -11.98 -4.17 -8.28
CA PRO A 135 -11.64 -5.31 -9.12
C PRO A 135 -10.48 -5.03 -10.08
N LEU A 136 -10.07 -3.77 -10.31
CA LEU A 136 -9.14 -3.40 -11.38
C LEU A 136 -7.69 -3.20 -10.91
N ARG A 137 -6.73 -3.70 -11.71
CA ARG A 137 -5.28 -3.61 -11.49
C ARG A 137 -4.84 -2.18 -11.34
N ALA A 138 -5.29 -1.30 -12.23
CA ALA A 138 -4.92 0.12 -12.20
C ALA A 138 -5.26 0.78 -10.85
N HIS A 139 -6.36 0.39 -10.21
CA HIS A 139 -6.74 0.90 -8.90
C HIS A 139 -5.85 0.34 -7.79
N ARG A 140 -5.58 -0.98 -7.83
CA ARG A 140 -4.68 -1.65 -6.87
C ARG A 140 -3.28 -1.06 -6.94
N THR A 141 -2.74 -0.88 -8.14
CA THR A 141 -1.43 -0.26 -8.40
C THR A 141 -1.39 1.16 -7.85
N LEU A 142 -2.35 2.02 -8.20
CA LEU A 142 -2.36 3.41 -7.72
C LEU A 142 -2.46 3.49 -6.18
N LEU A 143 -3.26 2.64 -5.53
CA LEU A 143 -3.33 2.58 -4.08
C LEU A 143 -1.96 2.20 -3.49
N LEU A 144 -1.39 1.09 -3.95
CA LEU A 144 -0.15 0.54 -3.39
C LEU A 144 1.04 1.48 -3.62
N GLU A 145 1.14 2.10 -4.79
CA GLU A 145 2.19 3.06 -5.11
C GLU A 145 2.07 4.33 -4.27
N SER A 146 0.85 4.81 -4.02
CA SER A 146 0.59 6.03 -3.25
C SER A 146 0.75 5.88 -1.73
N LEU A 147 0.70 4.65 -1.19
CA LEU A 147 0.86 4.40 0.27
C LEU A 147 2.21 4.91 0.79
N GLN A 148 2.21 5.97 1.59
CA GLN A 148 3.44 6.60 2.09
C GLN A 148 4.16 5.75 3.14
N SER A 149 3.41 5.07 4.01
CA SER A 149 3.96 4.17 5.03
C SER A 149 4.33 2.81 4.44
N LYS A 150 5.62 2.45 4.56
CA LYS A 150 6.11 1.13 4.11
C LYS A 150 5.62 -0.01 4.99
N VAL A 151 5.43 0.22 6.29
CA VAL A 151 4.87 -0.79 7.21
C VAL A 151 3.41 -1.08 6.85
N LEU A 152 2.62 -0.04 6.60
CA LEU A 152 1.24 -0.20 6.13
C LEU A 152 1.20 -0.91 4.76
N ARG A 153 2.09 -0.53 3.83
CA ARG A 153 2.21 -1.18 2.52
C ARG A 153 2.59 -2.66 2.66
N CYS A 154 3.57 -3.01 3.49
CA CYS A 154 3.94 -4.39 3.81
C CYS A 154 2.73 -5.19 4.32
N LYS A 155 2.03 -4.67 5.32
CA LYS A 155 0.89 -5.35 5.93
C LYS A 155 -0.26 -5.54 4.97
N LEU A 156 -0.54 -4.55 4.11
CA LEU A 156 -1.55 -4.68 3.08
C LEU A 156 -1.16 -5.72 2.03
N LEU A 157 0.08 -5.70 1.56
CA LEU A 157 0.60 -6.69 0.60
C LEU A 157 0.59 -8.11 1.18
N GLU A 158 0.89 -8.27 2.48
CA GLU A 158 0.75 -9.54 3.20
C GLU A 158 -0.66 -10.11 3.06
N HIS A 159 -1.69 -9.31 3.36
CA HIS A 159 -3.08 -9.74 3.25
C HIS A 159 -3.48 -10.07 1.81
N LEU A 160 -3.08 -9.25 0.84
CA LEU A 160 -3.40 -9.46 -0.58
C LEU A 160 -2.76 -10.74 -1.12
N LEU A 161 -1.48 -10.95 -0.82
CA LEU A 161 -0.74 -12.12 -1.29
C LEU A 161 -1.18 -13.38 -0.55
N ASP A 162 -1.44 -13.31 0.76
CA ASP A 162 -2.03 -14.42 1.49
C ASP A 162 -3.39 -14.81 0.89
N TYR A 163 -4.27 -13.84 0.65
CA TYR A 163 -5.58 -14.09 0.02
C TYR A 163 -5.46 -14.77 -1.35
N ALA A 164 -4.48 -14.37 -2.16
CA ALA A 164 -4.19 -14.97 -3.46
C ALA A 164 -3.37 -16.28 -3.38
N CYS A 165 -2.96 -16.71 -2.18
CA CYS A 165 -2.18 -17.92 -1.98
C CYS A 165 -3.08 -19.11 -1.66
N PRO A 166 -3.12 -20.15 -2.51
CA PRO A 166 -3.90 -21.36 -2.23
C PRO A 166 -3.30 -22.19 -1.09
N LEU A 167 -1.97 -22.14 -0.90
CA LEU A 167 -1.27 -22.86 0.14
C LEU A 167 -0.99 -21.93 1.31
N LYS A 168 -1.80 -22.02 2.36
CA LYS A 168 -1.63 -21.19 3.57
C LYS A 168 -0.37 -21.59 4.33
N THR A 169 0.23 -20.62 5.01
CA THR A 169 1.45 -20.81 5.80
C THR A 169 1.36 -20.01 7.11
N PRO A 170 1.88 -20.54 8.23
CA PRO A 170 1.97 -19.81 9.49
C PRO A 170 3.20 -18.89 9.56
N LEU A 171 3.99 -18.77 8.48
CA LEU A 171 5.20 -17.96 8.46
C LEU A 171 4.89 -16.48 8.75
N PRO A 172 5.65 -15.82 9.64
CA PRO A 172 5.53 -14.38 9.82
C PRO A 172 6.12 -13.64 8.61
N MET A 173 5.82 -12.34 8.51
CA MET A 173 6.46 -11.44 7.54
C MET A 173 8.00 -11.56 7.60
N SER A 174 8.58 -12.08 6.51
CA SER A 174 9.97 -12.52 6.36
C SER A 174 10.32 -12.75 4.88
N LEU A 175 11.60 -12.92 4.56
CA LEU A 175 12.04 -13.34 3.23
C LEU A 175 11.58 -14.77 2.87
N SER A 176 11.49 -15.68 3.84
CA SER A 176 10.90 -17.01 3.61
C SER A 176 9.43 -16.94 3.20
N LEU A 177 8.65 -16.03 3.80
CA LEU A 177 7.27 -15.80 3.39
C LEU A 177 7.20 -15.23 1.96
N LEU A 178 8.13 -14.35 1.58
CA LEU A 178 8.21 -13.84 0.21
C LEU A 178 8.48 -14.96 -0.81
N LEU A 179 9.42 -15.86 -0.52
CA LEU A 179 9.69 -17.04 -1.37
C LEU A 179 8.47 -17.96 -1.45
N HIS A 180 7.74 -18.13 -0.35
CA HIS A 180 6.48 -18.87 -0.33
C HIS A 180 5.45 -18.25 -1.28
N PHE A 181 5.26 -16.93 -1.25
CA PHE A 181 4.35 -16.25 -2.17
C PHE A 181 4.81 -16.35 -3.63
N LEU A 182 6.12 -16.17 -3.91
CA LEU A 182 6.68 -16.36 -5.25
C LEU A 182 6.41 -17.77 -5.79
N LYS A 183 6.46 -18.79 -4.91
CA LYS A 183 6.27 -20.19 -5.27
C LYS A 183 4.81 -20.62 -5.40
N TYR A 184 3.88 -20.02 -4.67
CA TYR A 184 2.50 -20.54 -4.56
C TYR A 184 1.39 -19.55 -4.92
N CYS A 185 1.59 -18.24 -4.85
CA CYS A 185 0.53 -17.29 -5.20
C CYS A 185 0.15 -17.34 -6.68
N THR A 186 -1.11 -17.04 -6.96
CA THR A 186 -1.63 -16.82 -8.32
C THR A 186 -2.76 -15.81 -8.23
N LEU A 187 -2.64 -14.71 -8.98
CA LEU A 187 -3.66 -13.67 -8.96
C LEU A 187 -4.86 -14.05 -9.84
N ALA A 188 -6.05 -13.62 -9.40
CA ALA A 188 -7.24 -13.63 -10.25
C ALA A 188 -6.99 -12.74 -11.48
N PRO A 189 -7.46 -13.14 -12.67
CA PRO A 189 -7.33 -12.31 -13.87
C PRO A 189 -8.10 -11.01 -13.71
N ASP A 190 -7.56 -9.92 -14.25
CA ASP A 190 -8.28 -8.65 -14.27
C ASP A 190 -9.37 -8.68 -15.34
N PRO A 191 -10.57 -8.13 -15.09
CA PRO A 191 -11.61 -8.03 -16.11
C PRO A 191 -11.18 -7.30 -17.39
N LEU A 192 -10.19 -6.40 -17.31
CA LEU A 192 -9.68 -5.62 -18.44
C LEU A 192 -8.51 -6.25 -19.20
N ASP A 193 -7.94 -7.35 -18.69
CA ASP A 193 -6.76 -7.99 -19.31
C ASP A 193 -7.08 -8.63 -20.68
N GLY A 194 -8.35 -8.92 -20.95
CA GLY A 194 -8.78 -9.57 -22.18
C GLY A 194 -8.04 -10.90 -22.41
N THR A 195 -7.25 -10.99 -23.48
CA THR A 195 -6.46 -12.17 -23.83
C THR A 195 -5.05 -12.16 -23.22
N GLU A 196 -4.62 -11.05 -22.63
CA GLU A 196 -3.25 -10.85 -22.12
C GLU A 196 -3.05 -11.47 -20.73
N ARG A 197 -3.25 -12.78 -20.61
CA ARG A 197 -3.15 -13.52 -19.35
C ARG A 197 -1.81 -13.36 -18.63
N TRP A 198 -0.75 -12.97 -19.35
CA TRP A 198 0.58 -12.73 -18.79
C TRP A 198 0.60 -11.54 -17.81
N GLN A 199 -0.32 -10.58 -17.95
CA GLN A 199 -0.33 -9.38 -17.12
C GLN A 199 -0.60 -9.66 -15.63
N ARG A 200 -1.31 -10.74 -15.30
CA ARG A 200 -1.51 -11.18 -13.91
C ARG A 200 -0.22 -11.68 -13.25
N TRP A 201 0.70 -12.23 -14.05
CA TRP A 201 2.01 -12.68 -13.59
C TRP A 201 2.95 -11.49 -13.40
N GLU A 202 2.90 -10.52 -14.31
CA GLU A 202 3.57 -9.22 -14.14
C GLU A 202 3.06 -8.50 -12.89
N GLU A 203 1.75 -8.45 -12.67
CA GLU A 203 1.16 -7.87 -11.47
C GLU A 203 1.65 -8.59 -10.20
N LEU A 204 1.67 -9.93 -10.19
CA LEU A 204 2.19 -10.70 -9.05
C LEU A 204 3.65 -10.35 -8.75
N LEU A 205 4.51 -10.24 -9.78
CA LEU A 205 5.90 -9.83 -9.59
C LEU A 205 6.01 -8.41 -9.05
N ASN A 206 5.19 -7.48 -9.54
CA ASN A 206 5.15 -6.12 -9.03
C ASN A 206 4.73 -6.08 -7.55
N LEU A 207 3.74 -6.89 -7.13
CA LEU A 207 3.35 -7.01 -5.71
C LEU A 207 4.49 -7.57 -4.85
N LEU A 208 5.19 -8.61 -5.33
CA LEU A 208 6.33 -9.21 -4.63
C LEU A 208 7.51 -8.24 -4.51
N TRP A 209 7.79 -7.47 -5.56
CA TRP A 209 8.84 -6.45 -5.55
C TRP A 209 8.51 -5.32 -4.57
N MET A 210 7.26 -4.83 -4.59
CA MET A 210 6.81 -3.84 -3.61
C MET A 210 6.88 -4.38 -2.17
N LEU A 211 6.59 -5.67 -1.97
CA LEU A 211 6.67 -6.30 -0.66
C LEU A 211 8.12 -6.33 -0.17
N LEU A 212 9.05 -6.80 -0.99
CA LEU A 212 10.48 -6.84 -0.70
C LEU A 212 11.04 -5.47 -0.32
N LEU A 213 10.81 -4.47 -1.17
CA LEU A 213 11.30 -3.10 -0.93
C LEU A 213 10.71 -2.48 0.34
N SER A 214 9.44 -2.76 0.61
CA SER A 214 8.78 -2.26 1.80
C SER A 214 9.30 -2.99 3.05
N TYR A 215 9.56 -4.29 2.95
CA TYR A 215 10.05 -5.13 4.03
C TYR A 215 11.47 -4.72 4.43
N ASN A 216 12.38 -4.61 3.47
CA ASN A 216 13.75 -4.17 3.71
C ASN A 216 13.77 -2.81 4.44
N LYS A 217 12.94 -1.87 3.98
CA LYS A 217 12.83 -0.55 4.62
C LYS A 217 12.17 -0.58 6.00
N ALA A 218 11.26 -1.52 6.27
CA ALA A 218 10.70 -1.73 7.60
C ALA A 218 11.73 -2.37 8.56
N MET A 219 12.58 -3.26 8.05
CA MET A 219 13.61 -3.97 8.81
C MET A 219 14.82 -3.12 9.18
N GLU A 220 15.06 -1.99 8.50
CA GLU A 220 16.04 -0.97 8.90
C GLU A 220 15.72 -0.31 10.26
N GLY A 221 14.64 -0.72 10.95
CA GLY A 221 14.41 -0.44 12.38
C GLY A 221 13.74 0.91 12.68
N TYR A 222 13.53 1.75 11.66
CA TYR A 222 12.92 3.07 11.86
C TYR A 222 11.39 3.01 11.95
N LEU A 223 10.70 2.08 11.26
CA LEU A 223 9.27 2.27 10.98
C LEU A 223 8.29 1.54 11.92
N CYS A 224 8.75 0.60 12.74
CA CYS A 224 7.88 -0.16 13.66
C CYS A 224 7.65 0.58 14.99
N ASN A 225 8.54 1.51 15.33
CA ASN A 225 8.46 2.33 16.53
C ASN A 225 7.81 3.68 16.18
N SER A 226 7.06 4.24 17.13
CA SER A 226 6.51 5.59 16.96
C SER A 226 7.63 6.57 16.65
N VAL A 227 7.36 7.64 15.87
CA VAL A 227 8.42 8.62 15.60
C VAL A 227 8.95 9.25 16.91
N SER A 228 8.18 9.21 18.01
CA SER A 228 8.65 9.57 19.37
C SER A 228 9.74 8.66 19.94
N GLU A 229 9.74 7.37 19.62
CA GLU A 229 10.71 6.37 20.13
C GLU A 229 11.97 6.28 19.25
N GLN A 230 11.91 6.75 18.00
CA GLN A 230 13.05 6.77 17.06
C GLN A 230 14.22 7.66 17.53
N ARG A 231 14.03 8.56 18.52
CA ARG A 231 15.06 9.51 18.97
C ARG A 231 16.21 8.88 19.78
N GLY A 232 16.20 7.57 20.02
CA GLY A 232 17.19 6.90 20.88
C GLY A 232 17.69 5.52 20.43
N SER A 233 17.20 4.95 19.33
CA SER A 233 17.60 3.60 18.89
C SER A 233 18.42 3.67 17.61
N LEU A 234 19.76 3.58 17.74
CA LEU A 234 20.64 3.32 16.61
C LEU A 234 20.34 1.89 16.12
N GLY A 235 19.56 1.76 15.04
CA GLY A 235 19.02 0.49 14.59
C GLY A 235 20.10 -0.45 14.08
N ASN A 236 20.33 -1.55 14.80
CA ASN A 236 20.92 -2.75 14.19
C ASN A 236 19.82 -3.42 13.37
N SER A 237 20.08 -3.74 12.11
CA SER A 237 19.18 -4.59 11.31
C SER A 237 19.01 -5.92 12.03
N VAL A 238 17.79 -6.25 12.47
CA VAL A 238 17.50 -7.52 13.17
C VAL A 238 16.88 -8.48 12.16
N TYR A 239 17.69 -9.07 11.29
CA TYR A 239 17.24 -10.18 10.47
C TYR A 239 16.77 -11.33 11.37
N LYS A 240 15.59 -11.87 11.07
CA LYS A 240 15.00 -12.99 11.81
C LYS A 240 15.54 -14.31 11.25
N PRO A 241 15.41 -15.43 11.98
CA PRO A 241 15.77 -16.75 11.46
C PRO A 241 15.09 -17.06 10.11
N ASP A 242 13.84 -16.64 9.94
CA ASP A 242 13.07 -16.83 8.69
C ASP A 242 13.56 -15.93 7.54
N ASP A 243 14.46 -14.99 7.79
CA ASP A 243 15.12 -14.21 6.73
C ASP A 243 16.37 -14.88 6.18
N MET A 244 16.86 -15.93 6.84
CA MET A 244 18.03 -16.70 6.39
C MET A 244 17.64 -17.66 5.26
N ILE A 245 17.35 -17.10 4.08
CA ILE A 245 17.01 -17.86 2.88
C ILE A 245 18.26 -18.43 2.21
N SER A 246 18.13 -19.58 1.54
CA SER A 246 19.24 -20.25 0.86
C SER A 246 19.17 -20.09 -0.66
N LYS A 247 20.34 -20.10 -1.33
CA LYS A 247 20.40 -20.05 -2.81
C LYS A 247 19.54 -21.12 -3.49
N PRO A 248 19.50 -22.39 -3.03
CA PRO A 248 18.59 -23.40 -3.57
C PRO A 248 17.12 -23.02 -3.40
N ALA A 249 16.71 -22.51 -2.22
CA ALA A 249 15.32 -22.11 -1.99
C ALA A 249 14.86 -20.98 -2.93
N ILE A 250 15.74 -20.03 -3.24
CA ILE A 250 15.46 -18.97 -4.23
C ILE A 250 15.27 -19.57 -5.61
N ARG A 251 16.20 -20.43 -6.07
CA ARG A 251 16.10 -21.07 -7.39
C ARG A 251 14.83 -21.89 -7.53
N ASP A 252 14.51 -22.70 -6.52
CA ASP A 252 13.28 -23.51 -6.48
C ASP A 252 12.01 -22.64 -6.60
N ALA A 253 11.98 -21.48 -5.94
CA ALA A 253 10.83 -20.56 -5.99
C ALA A 253 10.70 -19.90 -7.38
N VAL A 254 11.81 -19.47 -7.98
CA VAL A 254 11.86 -18.88 -9.33
C VAL A 254 11.46 -19.91 -10.39
N GLU A 255 12.00 -21.12 -10.32
CA GLU A 255 11.65 -22.21 -11.24
C GLU A 255 10.18 -22.60 -11.12
N ALA A 256 9.64 -22.66 -9.89
CA ALA A 256 8.22 -22.89 -9.67
C ALA A 256 7.33 -21.77 -10.23
N PHE A 257 7.76 -20.50 -10.12
CA PHE A 257 7.06 -19.38 -10.76
C PHE A 257 7.03 -19.54 -12.28
N LEU A 258 8.18 -19.77 -12.91
CA LEU A 258 8.31 -19.95 -14.37
C LEU A 258 7.53 -21.17 -14.88
N SER A 259 7.56 -22.27 -14.15
CA SER A 259 6.84 -23.49 -14.51
C SER A 259 5.33 -23.25 -14.54
N ARG A 260 4.81 -22.56 -13.51
CA ARG A 260 3.37 -22.25 -13.40
C ARG A 260 2.92 -21.22 -14.41
N SER A 261 3.71 -20.17 -14.64
CA SER A 261 3.38 -19.16 -15.66
C SER A 261 3.37 -19.77 -17.06
N LYS A 262 4.34 -20.62 -17.39
CA LYS A 262 4.38 -21.34 -18.67
C LYS A 262 3.22 -22.32 -18.84
N ALA A 263 2.86 -23.05 -17.79
CA ALA A 263 1.73 -23.98 -17.82
C ALA A 263 0.39 -23.25 -18.06
N ASP A 264 0.24 -22.06 -17.50
CA ASP A 264 -0.94 -21.22 -17.67
C ASP A 264 -1.02 -20.54 -19.05
N LEU A 265 0.09 -19.97 -19.51
CA LEU A 265 0.14 -19.21 -20.76
C LEU A 265 0.27 -20.12 -22.00
N GLY A 266 0.73 -21.36 -21.84
CA GLY A 266 1.10 -22.26 -22.93
C GLY A 266 2.40 -21.85 -23.66
N GLN A 267 3.03 -20.77 -23.23
CA GLN A 267 4.26 -20.20 -23.79
C GLN A 267 5.11 -19.54 -22.69
N ALA A 268 6.31 -19.10 -23.04
CA ALA A 268 7.18 -18.34 -22.14
C ALA A 268 6.57 -16.98 -21.78
N LEU A 269 7.07 -16.38 -20.70
CA LEU A 269 6.64 -15.03 -20.31
C LEU A 269 7.22 -14.00 -21.30
N PRO A 270 6.60 -12.82 -21.44
CA PRO A 270 7.22 -11.73 -22.17
C PRO A 270 8.58 -11.37 -21.56
N LEU A 271 9.54 -11.00 -22.41
CA LEU A 271 10.94 -10.75 -22.01
C LEU A 271 11.05 -9.76 -20.83
N HIS A 272 10.31 -8.66 -20.85
CA HIS A 272 10.35 -7.65 -19.77
C HIS A 272 9.91 -8.22 -18.40
N VAL A 273 9.02 -9.22 -18.38
CA VAL A 273 8.56 -9.89 -17.16
C VAL A 273 9.63 -10.87 -16.67
N GLU A 274 10.28 -11.61 -17.58
CA GLU A 274 11.39 -12.52 -17.24
C GLU A 274 12.62 -11.74 -16.73
N GLU A 275 12.93 -10.60 -17.33
CA GLU A 275 13.98 -9.69 -16.86
C GLU A 275 13.66 -9.17 -15.45
N SER A 276 12.41 -8.76 -15.20
CA SER A 276 11.96 -8.32 -13.87
C SER A 276 12.09 -9.42 -12.81
N LEU A 277 11.75 -10.67 -13.16
CA LEU A 277 11.94 -11.82 -12.29
C LEU A 277 13.44 -12.09 -12.03
N SER A 278 14.28 -11.94 -13.05
CA SER A 278 15.73 -12.10 -12.93
C SER A 278 16.33 -11.05 -11.99
N TYR A 279 15.91 -9.78 -12.09
CA TYR A 279 16.31 -8.74 -11.14
C TYR A 279 15.86 -9.03 -9.71
N LEU A 280 14.65 -9.56 -9.52
CA LEU A 280 14.17 -10.00 -8.21
C LEU A 280 15.03 -11.14 -7.65
N GLN A 281 15.38 -12.12 -8.49
CA GLN A 281 16.25 -13.22 -8.11
C GLN A 281 17.64 -12.74 -7.69
N ASP A 282 18.26 -11.87 -8.48
CA ASP A 282 19.59 -11.32 -8.19
C ASP A 282 19.59 -10.56 -6.86
N HIS A 283 18.57 -9.73 -6.62
CA HIS A 283 18.45 -9.01 -5.35
C HIS A 283 18.33 -9.96 -4.14
N LEU A 284 17.55 -11.04 -4.26
CA LEU A 284 17.44 -12.04 -3.19
C LEU A 284 18.75 -12.82 -2.99
N LEU A 285 19.49 -13.09 -4.06
CA LEU A 285 20.80 -13.76 -4.00
C LEU A 285 21.89 -12.88 -3.38
N ASP A 286 21.81 -11.57 -3.54
CA ASP A 286 22.69 -10.61 -2.87
C ASP A 286 22.43 -10.59 -1.37
N VAL A 287 21.15 -10.62 -0.96
CA VAL A 287 20.78 -10.70 0.47
C VAL A 287 21.25 -12.01 1.12
N CYS A 288 21.29 -13.13 0.38
CA CYS A 288 21.88 -14.39 0.89
C CYS A 288 23.40 -14.34 1.13
N GLN A 289 24.11 -13.36 0.58
CA GLN A 289 25.58 -13.29 0.63
C GLN A 289 26.11 -12.33 1.71
N GLY A 290 25.24 -11.52 2.32
CA GLY A 290 25.55 -10.65 3.45
C GLY A 290 25.24 -11.33 4.79
#